data_AF-A0A1Y0CFT0-F1
#
_entry.id   AF-A0A1Y0CFT0-F1
#
_cell.length_a   1.000
_cell.length_b   1.000
_cell.length_c   1.000
_cell.angle_alpha   90.00
_cell.angle_beta   90.00
_cell.angle_gamma   90.00
#
_symmetry.space_group_name_H-M   'P 1'
#
loop_
_entity.id
_entity.type
_entity.pdbx_description
1 polymer ?
#
loop_
_entity_poly.entity_id
_entity_poly.type
_entity_poly.pdbx_seq_one_letter_code
_entity_poly.pdbx_strand_id
1 'polypeptide(L)'
;MKISSRTARRGVAGIGVGFLFGGVCAATIATPVASAAPDQCSAQALSGTVSSVTGAAHQYLAAHPGANNAVTAAYGKPRDQAAADLRGYFTANPGEYYDLRNILAPIGDAQRQCNVTVLPADLASAYEQFMAG
;
A
#
# COMPACT_ATOMS: atom_id res chain seq x y z
N MET A 1 29.37 7.20 48.61
CA MET A 1 30.38 7.01 47.54
C MET A 1 30.82 5.56 47.58
N LYS A 2 30.56 4.77 46.53
CA LYS A 2 30.85 3.33 46.49
C LYS A 2 31.83 3.07 45.35
N ILE A 3 32.90 2.35 45.67
CA ILE A 3 34.13 2.22 44.90
C ILE A 3 33.98 1.13 43.82
N SER A 4 34.51 1.49 42.65
CA SER A 4 34.83 0.75 41.43
C SER A 4 35.07 -0.77 41.52
N SER A 5 34.59 -1.49 40.50
CA SER A 5 35.30 -2.62 39.89
C SER A 5 35.08 -2.63 38.38
N ARG A 6 35.96 -1.91 37.67
CA ARG A 6 36.17 -2.03 36.22
C ARG A 6 36.83 -3.38 35.93
N THR A 7 36.09 -4.34 35.41
CA THR A 7 36.68 -5.48 34.73
C THR A 7 37.11 -5.04 33.33
N ALA A 8 38.39 -4.68 33.24
CA ALA A 8 39.12 -4.54 31.98
C ALA A 8 39.53 -5.90 31.42
N ARG A 9 39.92 -5.90 30.13
CA ARG A 9 40.53 -6.95 29.27
C ARG A 9 39.50 -7.75 28.47
N ARG A 10 39.58 -7.91 27.15
CA ARG A 10 40.62 -7.81 26.10
C ARG A 10 39.82 -7.86 24.77
N GLY A 11 40.18 -7.30 23.63
CA GLY A 11 41.36 -6.59 23.16
C GLY A 11 41.21 -6.34 21.66
N VAL A 12 42.09 -5.47 21.16
CA VAL A 12 42.54 -5.35 19.76
C VAL A 12 41.57 -4.72 18.76
N ALA A 13 41.81 -3.43 18.54
CA ALA A 13 41.56 -2.74 17.28
C ALA A 13 42.36 -3.39 16.14
N GLY A 14 41.71 -3.63 15.02
CA GLY A 14 42.34 -3.91 13.74
C GLY A 14 41.77 -2.97 12.69
N ILE A 15 42.53 -1.92 12.34
CA ILE A 15 42.35 -1.16 11.11
C ILE A 15 43.04 -1.96 10.00
N GLY A 16 42.35 -2.24 8.91
CA GLY A 16 42.92 -2.92 7.74
C GLY A 16 42.09 -2.64 6.50
N VAL A 17 42.64 -1.83 5.60
CA VAL A 17 42.11 -1.44 4.29
C VAL A 17 42.10 -2.65 3.35
N GLY A 18 41.00 -2.88 2.63
CA GLY A 18 40.88 -3.92 1.62
C GLY A 18 39.88 -3.54 0.55
N PHE A 19 40.35 -2.89 -0.51
CA PHE A 19 39.60 -2.64 -1.73
C PHE A 19 39.77 -3.87 -2.62
N LEU A 20 38.81 -4.81 -2.64
CA LEU A 20 38.73 -5.87 -3.65
C LEU A 20 37.26 -6.26 -3.90
N PHE A 21 36.96 -6.45 -5.18
CA PHE A 21 35.70 -6.87 -5.76
C PHE A 21 35.06 -8.09 -5.09
N GLY A 22 33.72 -8.06 -4.98
CA GLY A 22 32.88 -9.26 -5.00
C GLY A 22 32.68 -9.98 -3.67
N GLY A 23 31.40 -10.09 -3.27
CA GLY A 23 30.94 -11.07 -2.28
C GLY A 23 30.87 -10.54 -0.84
N VAL A 24 29.80 -9.82 -0.51
CA VAL A 24 29.40 -9.67 0.90
C VAL A 24 28.68 -10.95 1.31
N CYS A 25 29.46 -11.89 1.83
CA CYS A 25 28.95 -12.90 2.74
C CYS A 25 29.31 -12.49 4.17
N ALA A 26 28.38 -12.77 5.10
CA ALA A 26 28.49 -12.77 6.55
C ALA A 26 28.29 -11.44 7.30
N ALA A 27 27.08 -11.27 7.82
CA ALA A 27 26.85 -11.36 9.27
C ALA A 27 25.33 -11.41 9.53
N THR A 28 24.68 -12.51 9.18
CA THR A 28 23.31 -12.77 9.64
C THR A 28 23.39 -13.09 11.13
N ILE A 29 23.25 -12.07 11.95
CA ILE A 29 22.76 -12.23 13.31
C ILE A 29 21.46 -13.02 13.15
N ALA A 30 21.42 -14.24 13.70
CA ALA A 30 20.21 -15.05 13.70
C ALA A 30 19.20 -14.38 14.64
N THR A 31 18.54 -13.34 14.16
CA THR A 31 17.25 -12.91 14.70
C THR A 31 16.29 -14.06 14.41
N PRO A 32 15.46 -14.47 15.38
CA PRO A 32 14.44 -15.47 15.10
C PRO A 32 13.62 -14.95 13.92
N VAL A 33 13.64 -15.68 12.81
CA VAL A 33 12.70 -15.48 11.71
C VAL A 33 11.34 -15.94 12.24
N ALA A 34 10.74 -15.10 13.08
CA ALA A 34 9.30 -14.98 13.08
C ALA A 34 8.94 -14.81 11.61
N SER A 35 8.11 -15.70 11.09
CA SER A 35 7.54 -15.64 9.75
C SER A 35 6.86 -14.29 9.57
N ALA A 36 7.64 -13.26 9.25
CA ALA A 36 7.14 -11.98 8.84
C ALA A 36 6.47 -12.28 7.51
N ALA A 37 5.18 -11.95 7.41
CA ALA A 37 4.58 -11.78 6.11
C ALA A 37 5.57 -10.97 5.25
N PRO A 38 5.68 -11.27 3.95
CA PRO A 38 6.57 -10.53 3.06
C PRO A 38 6.47 -9.02 3.37
N ASP A 39 7.55 -8.24 3.39
CA ASP A 39 7.51 -6.82 3.82
C ASP A 39 6.35 -6.02 3.18
N GLN A 40 5.95 -6.39 1.95
CA GLN A 40 4.80 -5.84 1.22
C GLN A 40 3.41 -6.09 1.83
N CYS A 41 3.29 -7.04 2.77
CA CYS A 41 2.07 -7.40 3.48
C CYS A 41 2.03 -6.84 4.91
N SER A 42 3.02 -6.03 5.29
CA SER A 42 2.98 -5.25 6.52
C SER A 42 1.86 -4.21 6.48
N ALA A 43 1.34 -3.82 7.64
CA ALA A 43 0.31 -2.77 7.72
C ALA A 43 0.80 -1.43 7.11
N GLN A 44 2.10 -1.13 7.25
CA GLN A 44 2.72 0.05 6.67
C GLN A 44 2.72 -0.01 5.13
N ALA A 45 3.10 -1.15 4.55
CA ALA A 45 3.09 -1.32 3.10
C ALA A 45 1.67 -1.22 2.52
N LEU A 46 0.70 -1.88 3.15
CA LEU A 46 -0.70 -1.87 2.71
C LEU A 46 -1.34 -0.48 2.78
N SER A 47 -1.13 0.25 3.88
CA SER A 47 -1.58 1.65 4.02
C SER A 47 -0.87 2.58 3.03
N GLY A 48 0.40 2.31 2.71
CA GLY A 48 1.13 2.98 1.64
C GLY A 48 0.47 2.76 0.27
N THR A 49 0.08 1.53 -0.06
CA THR A 49 -0.64 1.22 -1.31
C THR A 49 -1.96 1.97 -1.39
N VAL A 50 -2.79 1.92 -0.33
CA VAL A 50 -4.08 2.62 -0.30
C VAL A 50 -3.87 4.14 -0.45
N SER A 51 -2.89 4.71 0.25
CA SER A 51 -2.59 6.15 0.17
C SER A 51 -2.13 6.57 -1.22
N SER A 52 -1.25 5.78 -1.85
CA SER A 52 -0.75 6.01 -3.21
C SER A 52 -1.89 5.96 -4.24
N VAL A 53 -2.71 4.91 -4.18
CA VAL A 53 -3.87 4.73 -5.06
C VAL A 53 -4.91 5.84 -4.87
N THR A 54 -5.19 6.21 -3.61
CA THR A 54 -6.11 7.32 -3.31
C THR A 54 -5.57 8.63 -3.89
N GLY A 55 -4.27 8.91 -3.74
CA GLY A 55 -3.62 10.08 -4.34
C GLY A 55 -3.72 10.10 -5.86
N ALA A 56 -3.46 8.97 -6.52
CA ALA A 56 -3.59 8.83 -7.97
C ALA A 56 -5.04 9.02 -8.44
N ALA A 57 -6.02 8.47 -7.71
CA ALA A 57 -7.43 8.67 -8.01
C ALA A 57 -7.85 10.15 -7.89
N HIS A 58 -7.38 10.86 -6.85
CA HIS A 58 -7.62 12.29 -6.73
C HIS A 58 -7.01 13.11 -7.88
N GLN A 59 -5.78 12.78 -8.29
CA GLN A 59 -5.14 13.43 -9.44
C GLN A 59 -5.91 13.17 -10.73
N TYR A 60 -6.37 11.94 -10.93
CA TYR A 60 -7.19 11.58 -12.07
C TYR A 60 -8.50 12.38 -12.10
N LEU A 61 -9.24 12.42 -10.99
CA LEU A 61 -10.49 13.17 -10.89
C LEU A 61 -10.26 14.68 -11.11
N ALA A 62 -9.15 15.24 -10.61
CA ALA A 62 -8.82 16.64 -10.86
C ALA A 62 -8.59 16.94 -12.37
N ALA A 63 -8.07 15.98 -13.12
CA ALA A 63 -7.90 16.09 -14.58
C ALA A 63 -9.18 15.75 -15.38
N HIS A 64 -10.17 15.09 -14.75
CA HIS A 64 -11.41 14.63 -15.39
C HIS A 64 -12.63 15.24 -14.70
N PRO A 65 -13.04 16.47 -15.09
CA PRO A 65 -14.14 17.17 -14.43
C PRO A 65 -15.48 16.42 -14.54
N GLY A 66 -15.70 15.66 -15.61
CA GLY A 66 -16.89 14.79 -15.74
C GLY A 66 -16.94 13.73 -14.65
N ALA A 67 -15.88 12.93 -14.52
CA ALA A 67 -15.77 11.88 -13.49
C ALA A 67 -15.83 12.48 -12.09
N ASN A 68 -15.14 13.61 -11.86
CA ASN A 68 -15.17 14.30 -10.58
C ASN A 68 -16.58 14.75 -10.20
N ASN A 69 -17.34 15.29 -11.15
CA ASN A 69 -18.72 15.69 -10.90
C ASN A 69 -19.62 14.49 -10.60
N ALA A 70 -19.46 13.38 -11.32
CA ALA A 70 -20.21 12.14 -11.08
C ALA A 70 -19.92 11.55 -9.68
N VAL A 71 -18.64 11.43 -9.31
CA VAL A 71 -18.21 10.99 -7.97
C VAL A 71 -18.68 11.97 -6.89
N THR A 72 -18.59 13.28 -7.15
CA THR A 72 -19.03 14.30 -6.18
C THR A 72 -20.53 14.25 -5.95
N ALA A 73 -21.32 14.10 -7.01
CA ALA A 73 -22.78 13.99 -6.93
C ALA A 73 -23.23 12.70 -6.22
N ALA A 74 -22.40 11.65 -6.25
CA ALA A 74 -22.66 10.40 -5.53
C ALA A 74 -22.51 10.55 -4.01
N TYR A 75 -21.75 11.54 -3.51
CA TYR A 75 -21.62 11.77 -2.07
C TYR A 75 -22.96 12.14 -1.42
N GLY A 76 -23.24 11.53 -0.27
CA GLY A 76 -24.46 11.79 0.50
C GLY A 76 -25.71 11.10 -0.04
N LYS A 77 -25.63 10.42 -1.19
CA LYS A 77 -26.72 9.60 -1.71
C LYS A 77 -26.78 8.23 -1.02
N PRO A 78 -27.96 7.59 -1.00
CA PRO A 78 -28.07 6.17 -0.70
C PRO A 78 -27.14 5.33 -1.59
N ARG A 79 -26.58 4.27 -1.00
CA ARG A 79 -25.58 3.37 -1.59
C ARG A 79 -25.97 2.85 -2.97
N ASP A 80 -27.21 2.40 -3.10
CA ASP A 80 -27.83 1.87 -4.31
C ASP A 80 -27.96 2.94 -5.39
N GLN A 81 -28.41 4.14 -5.01
CA GLN A 81 -28.56 5.27 -5.93
C GLN A 81 -27.19 5.78 -6.41
N ALA A 82 -26.23 5.96 -5.50
CA ALA A 82 -24.86 6.35 -5.83
C ALA A 82 -24.22 5.38 -6.83
N ALA A 83 -24.37 4.07 -6.60
CA ALA A 83 -23.80 3.07 -7.49
C ALA A 83 -24.48 3.02 -8.85
N ALA A 84 -25.81 3.23 -8.92
CA ALA A 84 -26.54 3.34 -10.18
C ALA A 84 -26.10 4.57 -10.99
N ASP A 85 -25.96 5.73 -10.34
CA ASP A 85 -25.52 6.98 -10.97
C ASP A 85 -24.10 6.84 -11.53
N LEU A 86 -23.17 6.30 -10.73
CA LEU A 86 -21.79 6.04 -11.16
C LEU A 86 -21.72 5.03 -12.30
N ARG A 87 -22.48 3.93 -12.23
CA ARG A 87 -22.53 2.94 -13.32
C ARG A 87 -23.07 3.56 -14.60
N GLY A 88 -24.12 4.38 -14.53
CA GLY A 88 -24.64 5.11 -15.69
C GLY A 88 -23.58 6.01 -16.32
N TYR A 89 -22.86 6.78 -15.49
CA TYR A 89 -21.78 7.65 -15.97
C TYR A 89 -20.63 6.87 -16.63
N PHE A 90 -20.12 5.82 -15.97
CA PHE A 90 -18.97 5.05 -16.47
C PHE A 90 -19.33 4.12 -17.63
N THR A 91 -20.59 3.73 -17.79
CA THR A 91 -21.09 3.04 -18.99
C THR A 91 -21.07 3.97 -20.20
N ALA A 92 -21.39 5.25 -20.02
CA ALA A 92 -21.30 6.26 -21.07
C ALA A 92 -19.85 6.71 -21.34
N ASN A 93 -18.95 6.55 -20.35
CA ASN A 93 -17.54 6.95 -20.41
C ASN A 93 -16.61 5.76 -20.13
N PRO A 94 -16.57 4.74 -21.02
CA PRO A 94 -15.83 3.50 -20.75
C PRO A 94 -14.32 3.72 -20.65
N GLY A 95 -13.76 4.70 -21.35
CA GLY A 95 -12.34 5.05 -21.20
C GLY A 95 -11.98 5.47 -19.77
N GLU A 96 -12.81 6.33 -19.18
CA GLU A 96 -12.59 6.82 -17.81
C GLU A 96 -12.81 5.72 -16.77
N TYR A 97 -13.72 4.79 -17.06
CA TYR A 97 -13.93 3.61 -16.24
C TYR A 97 -12.68 2.74 -16.15
N TYR A 98 -12.08 2.40 -17.30
CA TYR A 98 -10.89 1.56 -17.34
C TYR A 98 -9.67 2.26 -16.70
N ASP A 99 -9.54 3.57 -16.85
CA ASP A 99 -8.47 4.32 -16.21
C ASP A 99 -8.58 4.28 -14.69
N LEU A 100 -9.75 4.63 -14.12
CA LEU A 100 -9.99 4.53 -12.68
C LEU A 100 -9.81 3.10 -12.17
N ARG A 101 -10.26 2.09 -12.92
CA ARG A 101 -10.04 0.69 -12.54
C ARG A 101 -8.56 0.33 -12.46
N ASN A 102 -7.76 0.79 -13.42
CA ASN A 102 -6.32 0.54 -13.40
C ASN A 102 -5.64 1.27 -12.23
N ILE A 103 -6.08 2.48 -11.90
CA ILE A 103 -5.61 3.21 -10.72
C ILE A 103 -5.93 2.43 -9.43
N LEU A 104 -7.13 1.87 -9.34
CA LEU A 104 -7.64 1.19 -8.15
C LEU A 104 -7.14 -0.26 -8.01
N ALA A 105 -6.72 -0.91 -9.10
CA ALA A 105 -6.27 -2.31 -9.15
C ALA A 105 -5.25 -2.71 -8.06
N PRO A 106 -4.23 -1.89 -7.71
CA PRO A 106 -3.22 -2.28 -6.72
C PRO A 106 -3.79 -2.59 -5.33
N ILE A 107 -4.94 -2.01 -4.96
CA ILE A 107 -5.60 -2.34 -3.69
C ILE A 107 -6.06 -3.80 -3.70
N GLY A 108 -6.79 -4.20 -4.74
CA GLY A 108 -7.27 -5.58 -4.86
C GLY A 108 -6.14 -6.60 -5.08
N ASP A 109 -5.07 -6.21 -5.77
CA ASP A 109 -3.88 -7.06 -5.89
C ASP A 109 -3.20 -7.26 -4.54
N ALA A 110 -2.99 -6.19 -3.76
CA ALA A 110 -2.40 -6.28 -2.43
C ALA A 110 -3.25 -7.13 -1.47
N GLN A 111 -4.58 -6.97 -1.50
CA GLN A 111 -5.50 -7.80 -0.72
C GLN A 111 -5.40 -9.29 -1.05
N ARG A 112 -5.36 -9.63 -2.36
CA ARG A 112 -5.21 -11.02 -2.83
C ARG A 112 -3.84 -11.61 -2.50
N GLN A 113 -2.77 -10.84 -2.72
CA GLN A 113 -1.39 -11.27 -2.46
C GLN A 113 -1.12 -11.52 -0.99
N CYS A 114 -1.72 -10.71 -0.12
CA CYS A 114 -1.49 -10.78 1.32
C CYS A 114 -2.61 -11.50 2.09
N ASN A 115 -3.66 -11.95 1.41
CA ASN A 115 -4.84 -12.61 1.99
C ASN A 115 -5.46 -11.79 3.16
N VAL A 116 -5.65 -10.49 2.93
CA VAL A 116 -6.16 -9.54 3.92
C VAL A 116 -7.24 -8.63 3.33
N THR A 117 -8.08 -8.10 4.21
CA THR A 117 -9.03 -7.03 3.87
C THR A 117 -8.56 -5.71 4.47
N VAL A 118 -8.08 -4.80 3.63
CA VAL A 118 -7.49 -3.51 4.05
C VAL A 118 -8.48 -2.35 3.97
N LEU A 119 -9.58 -2.54 3.23
CA LEU A 119 -10.67 -1.58 3.13
C LEU A 119 -11.70 -1.88 4.23
N PRO A 120 -12.28 -0.86 4.89
CA PRO A 120 -13.44 -1.10 5.74
C PRO A 120 -14.58 -1.70 4.91
N ALA A 121 -15.43 -2.53 5.52
CA ALA A 121 -16.44 -3.34 4.82
C ALA A 121 -17.33 -2.52 3.86
N ASP A 122 -17.65 -1.29 4.27
CA ASP A 122 -18.37 -0.32 3.48
C ASP A 122 -17.62 -0.02 2.16
N LEU A 123 -16.37 0.46 2.23
CA LEU A 123 -15.55 0.73 1.04
C LEU A 123 -15.22 -0.52 0.21
N ALA A 124 -15.03 -1.67 0.87
CA ALA A 124 -14.75 -2.93 0.19
C ALA A 124 -15.88 -3.31 -0.77
N SER A 125 -17.14 -3.25 -0.31
CA SER A 125 -18.30 -3.56 -1.17
C SER A 125 -18.46 -2.57 -2.33
N ALA A 126 -18.18 -1.28 -2.11
CA ALA A 126 -18.21 -0.27 -3.17
C ALA A 126 -17.09 -0.50 -4.21
N TYR A 127 -15.88 -0.82 -3.75
CA TYR A 127 -14.74 -1.16 -4.61
C TYR A 127 -15.05 -2.41 -5.46
N GLU A 128 -15.52 -3.48 -4.83
CA GLU A 128 -15.87 -4.72 -5.52
C GLU A 128 -16.95 -4.49 -6.58
N GLN A 129 -17.99 -3.73 -6.24
CA GLN A 129 -19.05 -3.38 -7.17
C GLN A 129 -18.52 -2.59 -8.37
N PHE A 130 -17.63 -1.61 -8.15
CA PHE A 130 -17.02 -0.84 -9.23
C PHE A 130 -16.13 -1.71 -10.14
N MET A 131 -15.33 -2.59 -9.54
CA MET A 131 -14.42 -3.48 -10.27
C MET A 131 -15.15 -4.60 -11.04
N ALA A 132 -16.40 -4.90 -10.67
CA ALA A 132 -17.22 -5.90 -11.35
C ALA A 132 -17.83 -5.42 -12.68
N GLY A 133 -18.11 -4.12 -12.83
CA GLY A 133 -18.86 -3.55 -13.97
C GLY A 133 -20.27 -3.09 -13.58
#